data_AF-A0A6H2A434-F1
#
_entry.id   AF-A0A6H2A434-F1
#
_cell.length_a   1.000
_cell.length_b   1.000
_cell.length_c   1.000
_cell.angle_alpha   90.00
_cell.angle_beta   90.00
_cell.angle_gamma   90.00
#
_symmetry.space_group_name_H-M   'P 1'
#
loop_
_entity.id
_entity.type
_entity.pdbx_description
1 polymer ?
#
loop_
_entity_poly.entity_id
_entity_poly.type
_entity_poly.pdbx_seq_one_letter_code
_entity_poly.pdbx_strand_id
1 'polypeptide(L)'
;MIKVEIPCALPNATNPNWKGHWAVRAKAVKQFRADAYFAALVWGARKEPPYKKATVTITLIVPDKRYIRDPDNALASLKPAIDGCVDAGIIKDDDDLSFKPVIYEIDRGRAPLIILEFHEENPDPPVE
;
A
#
# COMPACT_ATOMS: atom_id res chain seq x y z
N MET A 1 -10.86 5.03 -10.28
CA MET A 1 -10.18 5.07 -8.98
C MET A 1 -10.57 3.83 -8.21
N ILE A 2 -9.60 3.11 -7.66
CA ILE A 2 -9.81 1.96 -6.77
C ILE A 2 -9.25 2.36 -5.40
N LYS A 3 -10.05 2.19 -4.34
CA LYS A 3 -9.65 2.45 -2.97
C LYS A 3 -9.56 1.13 -2.22
N VAL A 4 -8.41 0.82 -1.64
CA VAL A 4 -8.20 -0.38 -0.83
C VAL A 4 -7.97 0.04 0.62
N GLU A 5 -8.80 -0.47 1.51
CA GLU A 5 -8.70 -0.22 2.95
C GLU A 5 -8.20 -1.49 3.66
N ILE A 6 -7.05 -1.37 4.31
CA ILE A 6 -6.39 -2.47 5.03
C ILE A 6 -6.41 -2.13 6.53
N PRO A 7 -7.23 -2.82 7.35
CA PRO A 7 -7.43 -2.49 8.76
C PRO A 7 -6.26 -3.00 9.63
N CYS A 8 -5.06 -2.47 9.39
CA CYS A 8 -3.87 -2.80 10.15
C CYS A 8 -2.92 -1.59 10.27
N ALA A 9 -1.97 -1.68 11.19
CA ALA A 9 -0.86 -0.73 11.27
C ALA A 9 0.30 -1.21 10.41
N LEU A 10 1.24 -0.32 10.06
CA LEU A 10 2.50 -0.75 9.46
C LEU A 10 3.23 -1.70 10.41
N PRO A 11 3.53 -2.95 10.01
CA PRO A 11 4.26 -3.86 10.87
C PRO A 11 5.66 -3.30 11.18
N ASN A 12 6.12 -3.41 12.42
CA ASN A 12 7.47 -2.92 12.76
C ASN A 12 8.58 -3.73 12.08
N ALA A 13 8.34 -5.03 11.85
CA ALA A 13 9.31 -5.92 11.23
C ALA A 13 9.50 -5.66 9.72
N THR A 14 8.62 -4.88 9.08
CA THR A 14 8.81 -4.44 7.68
C THR A 14 9.66 -3.18 7.56
N ASN A 15 9.97 -2.50 8.68
CA ASN A 15 10.85 -1.35 8.67
C ASN A 15 12.26 -1.77 8.23
N PRO A 16 12.88 -1.10 7.22
CA PRO A 16 14.24 -1.39 6.79
C PRO A 16 15.27 -1.37 7.93
N ASN A 17 15.09 -0.48 8.90
CA ASN A 17 15.98 -0.30 10.05
C ASN A 17 15.70 -1.29 11.20
N TRP A 18 14.78 -2.22 11.02
CA TRP A 18 14.47 -3.20 12.05
C TRP A 18 15.58 -4.27 12.15
N LYS A 19 16.12 -4.45 13.36
CA LYS A 19 17.25 -5.35 13.65
C LYS A 19 16.85 -6.71 14.24
N GLY A 20 15.58 -7.09 14.16
CA GLY A 20 15.13 -8.37 14.72
C GLY A 20 15.40 -9.58 13.81
N HIS A 21 14.93 -10.75 14.22
CA HIS A 21 15.21 -12.01 13.51
C HIS A 21 14.52 -12.07 12.13
N TRP A 22 15.26 -12.52 11.11
CA TRP A 22 14.79 -12.59 9.72
C TRP A 22 13.49 -13.38 9.56
N ALA A 23 13.30 -14.46 10.33
CA ALA A 23 12.09 -15.28 10.26
C ALA A 23 10.83 -14.51 10.72
N VAL A 24 10.97 -13.59 11.68
CA VAL A 24 9.87 -12.75 12.15
C VAL A 24 9.53 -11.68 11.10
N ARG A 25 10.55 -11.10 10.43
CA ARG A 25 10.33 -10.23 9.26
C ARG A 25 9.62 -10.97 8.14
N ALA A 26 10.09 -12.16 7.77
CA ALA A 26 9.47 -12.96 6.71
C ALA A 26 8.00 -13.27 7.02
N LYS A 27 7.69 -13.64 8.27
CA LYS A 27 6.30 -13.87 8.72
C LYS A 27 5.45 -12.61 8.60
N ALA A 28 5.97 -11.46 9.06
CA ALA A 28 5.24 -10.19 9.00
C ALA A 28 4.99 -9.73 7.56
N VAL A 29 5.99 -9.85 6.68
CA VAL A 29 5.87 -9.54 5.24
C VAL A 29 4.79 -10.41 4.60
N LYS A 30 4.84 -11.73 4.84
CA LYS A 30 3.87 -12.67 4.28
C LYS A 30 2.44 -12.35 4.73
N GLN A 31 2.24 -12.10 6.03
CA GLN A 31 0.92 -11.75 6.55
C GLN A 31 0.42 -10.44 5.94
N PHE A 32 1.25 -9.41 5.93
CA PHE A 32 0.85 -8.09 5.44
C PHE A 32 0.49 -8.08 3.95
N ARG A 33 1.24 -8.84 3.13
CA ARG A 33 0.90 -9.05 1.71
C ARG A 33 -0.43 -9.77 1.53
N ALA A 34 -0.69 -10.81 2.32
CA ALA A 34 -1.96 -11.53 2.27
C ALA A 34 -3.15 -10.63 2.69
N ASP A 35 -3.00 -9.84 3.76
CA ASP A 35 -4.05 -8.92 4.22
C ASP A 35 -4.39 -7.88 3.14
N ALA A 36 -3.36 -7.33 2.47
CA ALA A 36 -3.53 -6.40 1.36
C ALA A 36 -4.20 -7.05 0.15
N TYR A 37 -3.81 -8.28 -0.20
CA TYR A 37 -4.42 -9.06 -1.27
C TYR A 37 -5.92 -9.26 -1.05
N PHE A 38 -6.30 -9.73 0.14
CA PHE A 38 -7.73 -9.95 0.45
C PHE A 38 -8.51 -8.64 0.50
N ALA A 39 -7.93 -7.56 1.05
CA ALA A 39 -8.55 -6.25 1.00
C ALA A 39 -8.76 -5.78 -0.46
N ALA A 40 -7.75 -5.91 -1.32
CA ALA A 40 -7.83 -5.57 -2.73
C ALA A 40 -8.93 -6.35 -3.47
N LEU A 41 -9.09 -7.65 -3.16
CA LEU A 41 -10.16 -8.48 -3.72
C LEU A 41 -11.56 -7.98 -3.32
N VAL A 42 -11.73 -7.54 -2.07
CA VAL A 42 -13.01 -7.02 -1.57
C VAL A 42 -13.35 -5.68 -2.22
N TRP A 43 -12.37 -4.80 -2.35
CA TRP A 43 -12.61 -3.40 -2.71
C TRP A 43 -12.45 -3.05 -4.20
N GLY A 44 -11.75 -3.84 -5.02
CA GLY A 44 -11.39 -3.36 -6.35
C GLY A 44 -10.92 -4.34 -7.42
N ALA A 45 -10.55 -5.57 -7.08
CA ALA A 45 -10.01 -6.54 -8.05
C ALA A 45 -10.99 -7.00 -9.16
N ARG A 46 -12.24 -6.52 -9.17
CA ARG A 46 -13.24 -6.88 -10.21
C ARG A 46 -13.09 -6.07 -11.50
N LYS A 47 -12.07 -5.20 -11.61
CA LYS A 47 -11.82 -4.44 -12.84
C LYS A 47 -10.99 -5.28 -13.81
N GLU A 48 -11.65 -5.84 -14.83
CA GLU A 48 -10.98 -6.41 -16.00
C GLU A 48 -11.07 -5.43 -17.18
N PRO A 49 -9.94 -5.03 -17.81
CA PRO A 49 -8.54 -5.35 -17.46
C PRO A 49 -7.99 -4.50 -16.29
N PRO A 50 -6.88 -4.95 -15.64
CA PRO A 50 -6.15 -4.16 -14.64
C PRO A 50 -5.64 -2.83 -15.22
N TYR A 51 -5.30 -1.88 -14.34
CA TYR A 51 -4.65 -0.65 -14.78
C TYR A 51 -3.30 -0.95 -15.46
N LYS A 52 -3.08 -0.32 -16.62
CA LYS A 52 -1.79 -0.39 -17.32
C LYS A 52 -0.73 0.49 -16.68
N LYS A 53 -1.14 1.67 -16.21
CA LYS A 53 -0.34 2.61 -15.43
C LYS A 53 -1.24 3.25 -14.39
N ALA A 54 -0.74 3.43 -13.18
CA ALA A 54 -1.51 4.05 -12.13
C ALA A 54 -0.65 4.88 -11.19
N THR A 55 -1.24 5.97 -10.70
CA THR A 55 -0.69 6.70 -9.57
C THR A 55 -1.34 6.20 -8.28
N VAL A 56 -0.54 5.88 -7.27
CA VAL A 56 -1.03 5.48 -5.95
C VAL A 56 -0.83 6.60 -4.93
N THR A 57 -1.91 6.93 -4.22
CA THR A 57 -1.88 7.78 -3.03
C THR A 57 -2.01 6.89 -1.80
N ILE A 58 -1.16 7.11 -0.80
CA ILE A 58 -1.10 6.28 0.39
C ILE A 58 -1.39 7.15 1.61
N THR A 59 -2.42 6.77 2.37
CA THR A 59 -2.77 7.43 3.63
C THR A 59 -2.69 6.44 4.79
N LEU A 60 -1.85 6.76 5.76
CA LEU A 60 -1.65 5.99 6.99
C LEU A 60 -2.41 6.67 8.13
N ILE A 61 -3.49 6.03 8.58
CA ILE A 61 -4.28 6.50 9.72
C ILE A 61 -3.70 5.87 11.00
N VAL A 62 -3.13 6.73 11.84
CA VAL A 62 -2.41 6.35 13.05
C VAL A 62 -3.07 6.95 14.30
N PRO A 63 -2.98 6.31 15.47
CA PRO A 63 -3.65 6.81 16.67
C PRO A 63 -2.90 7.98 17.33
N ASP A 64 -1.60 8.12 17.06
CA ASP A 64 -0.76 9.20 17.56
C ASP A 64 0.55 9.33 16.75
N LYS A 65 1.31 10.42 17.01
CA LYS A 65 2.53 10.79 16.26
C LYS A 65 3.68 9.78 16.37
N ARG A 66 3.72 8.89 17.38
CA ARG A 66 4.82 7.93 17.56
C ARG A 66 4.84 6.82 16.50
N TYR A 67 3.74 6.67 15.76
CA TYR A 67 3.62 5.70 14.67
C TYR A 67 4.05 6.27 13.31
N ILE A 68 4.35 7.58 13.25
CA ILE A 68 4.88 8.23 12.05
C ILE A 68 6.33 7.78 11.85
N ARG A 69 6.62 7.21 10.68
CA ARG A 69 7.97 6.86 10.23
C ARG A 69 8.46 7.89 9.22
N ASP A 70 9.77 7.98 9.03
CA ASP A 70 10.35 8.73 7.90
C ASP A 70 9.71 8.27 6.58
N PRO A 71 9.47 9.18 5.62
CA PRO A 71 8.77 8.86 4.37
C PRO A 71 9.35 7.65 3.63
N ASP A 72 10.67 7.55 3.52
CA ASP A 72 11.35 6.44 2.83
C ASP A 72 11.17 5.12 3.59
N ASN A 73 11.27 5.15 4.92
CA ASN A 73 11.05 3.98 5.77
C ASN A 73 9.59 3.51 5.69
N ALA A 74 8.64 4.46 5.60
CA ALA A 74 7.23 4.17 5.44
C ALA A 74 6.96 3.50 4.09
N LEU A 75 7.44 4.11 3.00
CA LEU A 75 7.27 3.59 1.64
C LEU A 75 7.89 2.20 1.47
N ALA A 76 9.11 1.99 1.98
CA ALA A 76 9.75 0.68 1.96
C ALA A 76 8.97 -0.36 2.78
N SER A 77 8.37 0.05 3.91
CA SER A 77 7.54 -0.82 4.74
C SER A 77 6.22 -1.23 4.06
N LEU A 78 5.76 -0.45 3.07
CA LEU A 78 4.52 -0.66 2.33
C LEU A 78 4.65 -1.59 1.12
N LYS A 79 5.89 -1.89 0.68
CA LYS A 79 6.12 -2.77 -0.48
C LYS A 79 5.30 -4.08 -0.42
N PRO A 80 5.24 -4.82 0.71
CA PRO A 80 4.44 -6.04 0.77
C PRO A 80 2.94 -5.82 0.50
N ALA A 81 2.39 -4.67 0.91
CA ALA A 81 0.98 -4.37 0.67
C ALA A 81 0.71 -4.00 -0.80
N ILE A 82 1.65 -3.30 -1.43
CA ILE A 82 1.59 -2.99 -2.86
C ILE A 82 1.65 -4.28 -3.67
N ASP A 83 2.60 -5.18 -3.36
CA ASP A 83 2.70 -6.48 -4.02
C ASP A 83 1.39 -7.28 -3.89
N GLY A 84 0.73 -7.22 -2.74
CA GLY A 84 -0.57 -7.86 -2.53
C GLY A 84 -1.69 -7.30 -3.41
N CYS A 85 -1.67 -5.99 -3.68
CA CYS A 85 -2.62 -5.34 -4.59
C CYS A 85 -2.34 -5.71 -6.06
N VAL A 86 -1.07 -5.87 -6.44
CA VAL A 86 -0.66 -6.36 -7.76
C VAL A 86 -1.07 -7.83 -7.94
N ASP A 87 -0.82 -8.68 -6.96
CA ASP A 87 -1.28 -10.09 -6.96
C ASP A 87 -2.80 -10.21 -7.10
N ALA A 88 -3.55 -9.25 -6.54
CA ALA A 88 -5.00 -9.17 -6.65
C ALA A 88 -5.47 -8.65 -8.01
N GLY A 89 -4.57 -8.21 -8.91
CA GLY A 89 -4.91 -7.74 -10.24
C GLY A 89 -5.46 -6.31 -10.28
N ILE A 90 -5.12 -5.45 -9.33
CA ILE A 90 -5.46 -4.01 -9.43
C ILE A 90 -4.64 -3.35 -10.55
N ILE A 91 -3.35 -3.69 -10.63
CA ILE A 91 -2.39 -3.22 -11.65
C ILE A 91 -1.66 -4.44 -12.18
N LYS A 92 -1.18 -4.33 -13.43
CA LYS A 92 -0.45 -5.40 -14.11
C LYS A 92 0.92 -5.70 -13.47
N ASP A 93 1.69 -4.67 -13.14
CA ASP A 93 3.04 -4.78 -12.58
C ASP A 93 3.34 -3.61 -11.61
N ASP A 94 4.23 -3.80 -10.62
CA ASP A 94 4.59 -2.71 -9.70
C ASP A 94 5.49 -1.64 -10.35
N ASP A 95 6.16 -1.98 -11.46
CA ASP A 95 6.93 -1.03 -12.28
C ASP A 95 6.04 0.02 -12.98
N ASP A 96 4.74 -0.25 -13.13
CA ASP A 96 3.76 0.65 -13.74
C ASP A 96 3.09 1.61 -12.71
N LEU A 97 3.64 1.67 -11.50
CA LEU A 97 3.15 2.52 -10.41
C LEU A 97 3.97 3.78 -10.17
N SER A 98 3.28 4.93 -10.17
CA SER A 98 3.79 6.20 -9.69
C SER A 98 3.35 6.42 -8.24
N PHE A 99 4.29 6.62 -7.31
CA PHE A 99 3.99 6.84 -5.88
C PHE A 99 3.90 8.33 -5.55
N LYS A 100 2.78 8.76 -4.96
CA LYS A 100 2.72 10.06 -4.27
C LYS A 100 3.36 9.97 -2.88
N PRO A 101 3.78 11.10 -2.29
CA PRO A 101 4.25 11.13 -0.91
C PRO A 101 3.25 10.49 0.06
N VAL A 102 3.75 9.71 1.00
CA VAL A 102 2.93 9.06 2.02
C VAL A 102 2.33 10.11 2.95
N ILE A 103 1.01 10.08 3.10
CA ILE A 103 0.25 10.99 3.96
C ILE A 103 0.01 10.29 5.30
N TYR A 104 0.15 11.03 6.40
CA TYR A 104 -0.22 10.58 7.73
C TYR A 104 -1.42 11.35 8.24
N GLU A 105 -2.41 10.64 8.75
CA GLU A 105 -3.59 11.18 9.41
C GLU A 105 -3.66 10.66 10.84
N ILE A 106 -3.88 11.55 11.81
CA ILE A 106 -3.98 11.16 13.22
C ILE A 106 -5.46 11.08 13.60
N ASP A 107 -5.97 9.85 13.72
CA ASP A 107 -7.35 9.57 14.12
C ASP A 107 -7.40 8.28 14.94
N ARG A 108 -7.69 8.39 16.23
CA ARG A 108 -7.79 7.23 17.14
C ARG A 108 -9.03 6.37 16.91
N GLY A 109 -10.10 6.94 16.36
CA GLY A 109 -11.34 6.21 16.12
C GLY A 109 -11.26 5.31 14.89
N ARG A 110 -10.45 5.70 13.91
CA ARG A 110 -10.23 4.95 12.66
C ARG A 110 -8.94 4.14 12.63
N ALA A 111 -7.95 4.49 13.46
CA ALA A 111 -6.70 3.75 13.52
C ALA A 111 -6.86 2.37 14.17
N PRO A 112 -6.06 1.38 13.77
CA PRO A 112 -5.07 1.46 12.70
C PRO A 112 -5.66 1.13 11.32
N LEU A 113 -5.42 1.99 10.33
CA LEU A 113 -5.96 1.81 8.98
C LEU A 113 -4.96 2.34 7.94
N ILE A 114 -4.74 1.55 6.88
CA ILE A 114 -3.97 1.93 5.70
C ILE A 114 -4.95 2.06 4.54
N ILE A 115 -4.88 3.18 3.83
CA ILE A 115 -5.69 3.45 2.65
C ILE A 115 -4.76 3.59 1.45
N LEU A 116 -5.00 2.79 0.42
CA LEU A 116 -4.33 2.87 -0.87
C LEU A 116 -5.34 3.30 -1.94
N GLU A 117 -5.09 4.43 -2.59
CA GLU A 117 -5.96 4.97 -3.64
C GLU A 117 -5.22 4.92 -4.97
N PHE A 118 -5.68 4.05 -5.85
CA PHE A 118 -5.14 3.85 -7.19
C PHE A 118 -5.94 4.65 -8.21
N HIS A 119 -5.25 5.52 -8.93
CA HIS A 119 -5.80 6.33 -10.01
C HIS A 119 -5.19 5.87 -11.33
N GLU A 120 -6.03 5.51 -12.28
CA GLU A 120 -5.60 5.20 -13.64
C GLU A 120 -4.90 6.42 -14.24
N GLU A 121 -3.67 6.23 -14.69
CA GLU A 121 -2.96 7.23 -15.47
C GLU A 121 -3.37 7.02 -16.92
N ASN A 122 -4.19 7.92 -17.46
CA ASN A 122 -4.45 7.91 -18.88
C ASN A 122 -3.13 8.21 -19.60
N PRO A 123 -2.76 7.46 -20.64
CA PRO A 123 -1.64 7.88 -21.48
C PRO A 123 -1.94 9.29 -21.97
N ASP A 124 -0.97 10.20 -21.82
CA ASP A 124 -1.05 11.53 -22.41
C ASP A 124 -1.56 11.40 -23.85
N PRO A 125 -2.48 12.28 -24.29
CA PRO A 125 -2.86 12.31 -25.69
C PRO A 125 -1.57 12.43 -26.52
N PRO A 126 -1.45 11.69 -27.63
CA PRO A 126 -0.27 11.80 -28.48
C PRO A 126 -0.06 13.28 -28.80
N VAL A 127 1.16 13.77 -28.52
CA VAL A 127 1.57 15.11 -28.93
C VAL A 127 1.48 15.14 -30.45
N GLU A 128 0.52 15.90 -30.98
CA GLU A 128 0.36 16.16 -32.42
C GLU A 128 1.57 16.90 -33.01
#